data_AF-A0A497QZ66-F1
#
_entry.id   AF-A0A497QZ66-F1
#
_cell.length_a   1.000
_cell.length_b   1.000
_cell.length_c   1.000
_cell.angle_alpha   90.00
_cell.angle_beta   90.00
_cell.angle_gamma   90.00
#
_symmetry.space_group_name_H-M   'P 1'
#
loop_
_entity.id
_entity.type
_entity.pdbx_description
1 polymer ?
#
loop_
_entity_poly.entity_id
_entity_poly.type
_entity_poly.pdbx_seq_one_letter_code
_entity_poly.pdbx_strand_id
1 'polypeptide(L)'
;HKTIEKILELPSMSAAQKDLDFQTIRNLFLKPKVSTDYLLEWHTPDIEGIVDFLCGQRGFSETRVRNALEKTIKTIEERKQQPTLDAFFFSKK
;
A
#
# COMPACT_ATOMS: atom_id res chain seq x y z
N HIS A 1 -14.35 -22.80 -19.67
CA HIS A 1 -13.14 -23.30 -19.00
C HIS A 1 -12.94 -22.51 -17.71
N LYS A 2 -13.09 -23.11 -16.51
CA LYS A 2 -13.06 -22.40 -15.21
C LYS A 2 -11.72 -22.53 -14.46
N THR A 3 -10.73 -23.19 -15.06
CA THR A 3 -9.40 -23.37 -14.47
C THR A 3 -8.36 -23.23 -15.57
N ILE A 4 -7.23 -22.61 -15.23
CA ILE A 4 -6.14 -22.34 -16.17
C ILE A 4 -5.62 -23.66 -16.76
N GLU A 5 -5.63 -24.75 -15.99
CA GLU A 5 -5.27 -26.09 -16.47
C GLU A 5 -6.10 -26.52 -17.70
N LYS A 6 -7.42 -26.31 -17.65
CA LYS A 6 -8.34 -26.66 -18.75
C LYS A 6 -8.23 -25.76 -19.98
N ILE A 7 -7.54 -24.62 -19.86
CA ILE A 7 -7.27 -23.70 -20.97
C ILE A 7 -5.92 -24.03 -21.59
N LEU A 8 -4.97 -24.44 -20.76
CA LEU A 8 -3.61 -24.79 -21.11
C LEU A 8 -3.52 -26.15 -21.83
N GLU A 9 -4.48 -27.04 -21.61
CA GLU A 9 -4.69 -28.29 -22.35
C GLU A 9 -5.20 -28.09 -23.80
N LEU A 10 -5.57 -26.86 -24.19
CA LEU A 10 -6.04 -26.58 -25.55
C LEU A 10 -4.86 -26.50 -26.54
N PRO A 11 -5.01 -27.07 -27.75
CA PRO A 11 -3.96 -27.09 -28.76
C PRO A 11 -3.52 -25.70 -29.23
N SER A 12 -4.30 -24.65 -28.97
CA SER A 12 -3.99 -23.26 -29.29
C SER A 12 -2.99 -22.58 -28.34
N MET A 13 -2.74 -23.14 -27.14
CA MET A 13 -1.92 -22.49 -26.10
C MET A 13 -0.73 -23.33 -25.59
N SER A 14 -0.46 -24.50 -26.17
CA SER A 14 0.64 -25.38 -25.74
C SER A 14 2.04 -24.74 -25.87
N ALA A 15 2.21 -23.77 -26.77
CA ALA A 15 3.47 -23.04 -26.95
C ALA A 15 3.82 -22.14 -25.74
N ALA A 16 2.81 -21.66 -25.00
CA ALA A 16 3.00 -20.79 -23.83
C ALA A 16 3.38 -21.56 -22.55
N GLN A 17 3.29 -22.91 -22.55
CA GLN A 17 3.59 -23.75 -21.40
C GLN A 17 5.07 -23.89 -21.09
N LYS A 18 5.93 -23.79 -22.10
CA LYS A 18 7.27 -24.38 -22.03
C LYS A 18 8.23 -23.62 -21.10
N ASP A 19 7.99 -22.33 -20.92
CA ASP A 19 8.89 -21.42 -20.20
C ASP A 19 8.34 -20.92 -18.86
N LEU A 20 7.06 -21.20 -18.53
CA LEU A 20 6.40 -20.65 -17.35
C LEU A 20 5.93 -21.74 -16.39
N ASP A 21 6.47 -21.72 -15.16
CA ASP A 21 5.98 -22.56 -14.07
C ASP A 21 4.70 -21.98 -13.46
N PHE A 22 3.59 -22.28 -14.11
CA PHE A 22 2.25 -21.85 -13.68
C PHE A 22 1.88 -22.32 -12.27
N GLN A 23 2.37 -23.48 -11.83
CA GLN A 23 2.05 -24.00 -10.50
C GLN A 23 2.72 -23.16 -9.42
N THR A 24 3.97 -22.76 -9.65
CA THR A 24 4.69 -21.86 -8.74
C THR A 24 4.02 -20.48 -8.67
N ILE A 25 3.64 -19.90 -9.82
CA ILE A 25 2.96 -18.60 -9.86
C ILE A 25 1.61 -18.67 -9.16
N ARG A 26 0.82 -19.71 -9.44
CA ARG A 26 -0.47 -19.95 -8.77
C ARG A 26 -0.30 -20.06 -7.26
N ASN A 27 0.69 -20.81 -6.81
CA ASN A 27 1.00 -20.96 -5.39
C ASN A 27 1.47 -19.64 -4.75
N LEU A 28 2.21 -18.79 -5.47
CA LEU A 28 2.59 -17.46 -4.99
C LEU A 28 1.35 -16.58 -4.74
N PHE A 29 0.37 -16.60 -5.64
CA PHE A 29 -0.88 -15.84 -5.48
C PHE A 29 -1.79 -16.43 -4.40
N LEU A 30 -1.90 -17.76 -4.31
CA LEU A 30 -2.79 -18.42 -3.34
C LEU A 30 -2.21 -18.52 -1.94
N LYS A 31 -0.88 -18.63 -1.83
CA LYS A 31 -0.12 -18.76 -0.58
C LYS A 31 1.05 -17.77 -0.59
N PRO A 32 0.77 -16.46 -0.63
CA PRO A 32 1.82 -15.46 -0.56
C PRO A 32 2.58 -15.60 0.75
N LYS A 33 3.88 -15.35 0.71
CA LYS A 33 4.67 -15.20 1.94
C LYS A 33 4.27 -13.89 2.60
N VAL A 34 3.42 -13.98 3.61
CA VAL A 34 2.98 -12.84 4.43
C VAL A 34 3.53 -12.98 5.83
N SER A 35 3.88 -11.85 6.44
CA SER A 35 4.13 -11.77 7.88
C SER A 35 2.87 -11.25 8.56
N THR A 36 2.46 -11.91 9.64
CA THR A 36 1.43 -11.41 10.56
C THR A 36 2.04 -10.83 11.83
N ASP A 37 3.37 -10.92 11.98
CA ASP A 37 4.10 -10.46 13.16
C ASP A 37 4.52 -9.01 12.97
N TYR A 38 3.56 -8.10 13.16
CA TYR A 38 3.81 -6.67 13.18
C TYR A 38 2.80 -5.95 14.08
N LEU A 39 3.26 -4.86 14.70
CA LEU A 39 2.42 -3.93 15.45
C LEU A 39 2.24 -2.66 14.63
N LEU A 40 0.99 -2.17 14.59
CA LEU A 40 0.66 -0.96 13.85
C LEU A 40 0.51 0.20 14.84
N GLU A 41 1.54 1.06 14.86
CA GLU A 41 1.63 2.21 15.76
C GLU A 41 1.85 3.50 14.95
N TRP A 42 1.16 4.57 15.35
CA TRP A 42 1.25 5.88 14.71
C TRP A 42 1.96 6.85 15.65
N HIS A 43 3.18 7.25 15.29
CA HIS A 43 3.95 8.23 16.02
C HIS A 43 3.86 9.62 15.40
N THR A 44 4.24 10.63 16.18
CA THR A 44 4.39 11.99 15.67
C THR A 44 5.57 12.03 14.69
N PRO A 45 5.40 12.58 13.48
CA PRO A 45 6.48 12.66 12.50
C PRO A 45 7.59 13.61 12.94
N ASP A 46 8.85 13.29 12.62
CA ASP A 46 9.99 14.18 12.78
C ASP A 46 10.01 15.23 11.65
N ILE A 47 9.57 16.44 11.98
CA ILE A 47 9.38 17.51 11.00
C ILE A 47 10.69 17.97 10.40
N GLU A 48 11.71 18.20 11.22
CA GLU A 48 12.98 18.73 10.73
C GLU A 48 13.75 17.66 9.95
N GLY A 49 13.69 16.39 10.38
CA GLY A 49 14.26 15.28 9.61
C GLY A 49 13.61 15.11 8.23
N ILE A 50 12.29 15.29 8.12
CA ILE A 50 11.59 15.24 6.83
C ILE A 50 11.98 16.43 5.95
N VAL A 51 12.08 17.63 6.50
CA VAL A 51 12.47 18.84 5.76
C VAL A 51 13.90 18.71 5.24
N ASP A 52 14.84 18.27 6.09
CA ASP A 52 16.24 18.06 5.68
C ASP A 52 16.35 17.04 4.54
N PHE A 53 15.67 15.89 4.67
CA PHE A 53 15.69 14.87 3.63
C PHE A 53 15.08 15.36 2.31
N LEU A 54 13.87 15.94 2.35
CA LEU A 54 13.16 16.31 1.12
C LEU A 54 13.72 17.60 0.47
N CYS A 55 14.04 18.61 1.26
CA CYS A 55 14.47 19.91 0.75
C CYS A 55 15.98 19.94 0.55
N GLY A 56 16.73 19.45 1.54
CA GLY A 56 18.20 19.40 1.48
C GLY A 56 18.72 18.39 0.46
N GLN A 57 18.19 17.15 0.45
CA GLN A 57 18.74 16.08 -0.39
C GLN A 57 17.98 15.85 -1.70
N ARG A 58 16.66 16.10 -1.72
CA ARG A 58 15.80 15.81 -2.87
C ARG A 58 15.34 17.05 -3.65
N GLY A 59 15.72 18.25 -3.22
CA GLY A 59 15.46 19.51 -3.94
C GLY A 59 13.99 19.94 -3.95
N PHE A 60 13.17 19.49 -3.01
CA PHE A 60 11.79 19.95 -2.87
C PHE A 60 11.75 21.38 -2.32
N SER A 61 10.67 22.11 -2.63
CA SER A 61 10.42 23.43 -2.05
C SER A 61 10.05 23.30 -0.58
N GLU A 62 10.87 23.87 0.31
CA GLU A 62 10.65 23.86 1.75
C GLU A 62 9.28 24.40 2.14
N THR A 63 8.86 25.51 1.55
CA THR A 63 7.53 26.09 1.80
C THR A 63 6.40 25.11 1.48
N ARG A 64 6.51 24.34 0.38
CA ARG A 64 5.51 23.33 0.02
C ARG A 64 5.53 22.15 1.00
N VAL A 65 6.71 21.70 1.41
CA VAL A 65 6.88 20.59 2.35
C VAL A 65 6.32 20.97 3.72
N ARG A 66 6.70 22.13 4.27
CA ARG A 66 6.20 22.59 5.57
C ARG A 66 4.68 22.77 5.59
N ASN A 67 4.10 23.36 4.55
CA ASN A 67 2.64 23.51 4.44
C ASN A 67 1.90 22.16 4.36
N ALA A 68 2.50 21.15 3.72
CA ALA A 68 1.93 19.80 3.67
C ALA A 68 2.01 19.13 5.05
N LEU A 69 3.16 19.23 5.71
CA LEU A 69 3.39 18.67 7.04
C LEU A 69 2.43 19.27 8.08
N GLU A 70 2.22 20.58 8.07
CA GLU A 70 1.28 21.25 8.98
C GLU A 70 -0.15 20.67 8.86
N LYS A 71 -0.63 20.49 7.63
CA LYS A 71 -1.95 19.85 7.38
C LYS A 71 -1.98 18.43 7.89
N THR A 72 -0.93 17.65 7.64
CA THR A 72 -0.84 16.25 8.08
C THR A 72 -0.85 16.13 9.60
N ILE A 73 -0.07 16.95 10.32
CA ILE A 73 -0.04 16.97 11.78
C ILE A 73 -1.43 17.28 12.33
N LYS A 74 -2.08 18.32 11.81
CA LYS A 74 -3.43 18.69 12.22
C LYS A 74 -4.43 17.54 12.04
N THR A 75 -4.40 16.86 10.89
CA THR A 75 -5.28 15.69 10.66
C THR A 75 -4.97 14.52 11.60
N ILE A 76 -3.69 14.30 11.95
CA ILE A 76 -3.32 13.27 12.94
C ILE A 76 -3.87 13.63 14.32
N GLU A 77 -3.78 14.89 14.73
CA GLU A 77 -4.33 15.37 16.01
C GLU A 77 -5.86 15.26 16.06
N GLU A 78 -6.55 15.67 14.99
CA GLU A 78 -8.01 15.53 14.86
C GLU A 78 -8.45 14.06 14.96
N ARG A 79 -7.70 13.14 14.36
CA ARG A 79 -8.00 11.69 14.43
C ARG A 79 -7.70 11.05 15.78
N LYS A 80 -6.83 11.65 16.60
CA LYS A 80 -6.58 11.21 17.98
C LYS A 80 -7.73 11.59 18.91
N GLN A 81 -8.57 12.54 18.52
CA GLN A 81 -9.76 12.91 19.29
C GLN A 81 -10.84 11.83 19.17
N GLN A 82 -11.80 11.85 20.10
CA GLN A 82 -12.82 10.81 20.23
C GLN A 82 -13.61 10.66 18.91
N PRO A 83 -13.60 9.48 18.28
CA PRO A 83 -14.26 9.31 16.99
C PRO A 83 -15.77 9.44 17.18
N THR A 84 -16.39 10.32 16.41
CA THR A 84 -17.85 10.45 16.35
C THR A 84 -18.44 9.28 15.58
N LEU A 85 -19.71 8.95 15.80
CA LEU A 85 -20.43 7.92 15.05
C LEU A 85 -20.35 8.18 13.53
N ASP A 86 -20.36 9.45 13.16
CA ASP A 86 -20.17 9.97 11.81
C ASP A 86 -18.91 9.43 11.13
N ALA A 87 -17.81 9.26 11.88
CA ALA A 87 -16.56 8.69 11.37
C ALA A 87 -16.70 7.22 10.97
N PHE A 88 -17.65 6.48 11.55
CA PHE A 88 -17.92 5.08 11.22
C PHE A 88 -19.02 4.90 10.17
N PHE A 89 -20.01 5.81 10.15
CA PHE A 89 -21.25 5.59 9.39
C PHE A 89 -21.47 6.53 8.20
N PHE A 90 -20.82 7.69 8.13
CA PHE A 90 -20.96 8.61 6.98
C PHE A 90 -19.95 8.38 5.84
N SER A 91 -19.21 7.28 5.86
CA SER A 91 -18.46 6.82 4.67
C SER A 91 -19.40 6.13 3.68
N LYS A 92 -20.24 6.88 2.96
CA LYS A 92 -20.78 6.50 1.64
C LYS A 92 -21.28 7.71 0.83
N LYS A 93 -20.58 8.01 -0.27
CA LYS A 93 -21.09 7.79 -1.64
C LYS A 93 -19.92 7.68 -2.61
#